data_AF-A0A8D8KLL4-F1
#
_entry.id   AF-A0A8D8KLL4-F1
#
_cell.length_a   1.000
_cell.length_b   1.000
_cell.length_c   1.000
_cell.angle_alpha   90.00
_cell.angle_beta   90.00
_cell.angle_gamma   90.00
#
_symmetry.space_group_name_H-M   'P 1'
#
loop_
_entity.id
_entity.type
_entity.pdbx_description
1 polymer ?
#
loop_
_entity_poly.entity_id
_entity_poly.type
_entity_poly.pdbx_seq_one_letter_code
_entity_poly.pdbx_strand_id
1 'polypeptide(L)'
;SVQSSTMAQACTTEAYSVIFHNVWKISNFSAKNEKTLKSKTYNNFDGSISWHYELNITGTFQAYCLIKGNNVLYYSTSIVAVIDSCNSLTMAAVEIDRDGTDLNHGYYDNCENLKFSGKTQVGRKIGTIQIESETFKQFLKSDTLTLRLKFTLHKQPAVKPVESELLKNYTSLLSNKQLSDVTIQVGKKTFYAQRAILSIRSPVFAAMFQSGMQESQQNLITIEDIRPEVVQEVLRFIYTDEVIGLETMAHELLAAADKYSLEKLRRMCETHLMGHLEQETILKTLVLADLYHAQELKDHAIQFICENIKTMQGTNWKGLCSTHPDLVADIFNKLSVK
;
A
#
# COMPACT_ATOMS: atom_id res chain seq x y z
N SER A 1 -11.88 48.29 10.63
CA SER A 1 -11.50 47.11 11.44
C SER A 1 -12.10 45.87 10.81
N VAL A 2 -11.34 45.17 9.97
CA VAL A 2 -11.66 43.79 9.57
C VAL A 2 -10.33 43.05 9.66
N GLN A 3 -10.11 42.42 10.81
CA GLN A 3 -8.95 41.54 11.02
C GLN A 3 -9.19 40.26 10.22
N SER A 4 -8.34 40.02 9.22
CA SER A 4 -8.19 38.72 8.58
C SER A 4 -7.61 37.73 9.59
N SER A 5 -8.44 36.83 10.11
CA SER A 5 -7.97 35.69 10.89
C SER A 5 -7.44 34.62 9.95
N THR A 6 -6.16 34.69 9.62
CA THR A 6 -5.44 33.58 8.98
C THR A 6 -5.29 32.50 10.04
N MET A 7 -6.19 31.50 10.03
CA MET A 7 -5.97 30.26 10.76
C MET A 7 -4.85 29.49 10.07
N ALA A 8 -3.62 29.76 10.49
CA ALA A 8 -2.52 28.82 10.29
C ALA A 8 -2.86 27.58 11.11
N GLN A 9 -3.38 26.56 10.44
CA GLN A 9 -3.61 25.25 11.01
C GLN A 9 -2.23 24.68 11.37
N ALA A 10 -1.83 24.84 12.63
CA ALA A 10 -0.57 24.35 13.14
C ALA A 10 -0.53 22.83 12.92
N CYS A 11 0.38 22.40 12.05
CA CYS A 11 0.64 21.00 11.77
C CYS A 11 1.27 20.39 13.03
N THR A 12 0.46 19.83 13.93
CA THR A 12 0.97 19.08 15.08
C THR A 12 1.42 17.72 14.60
N THR A 13 2.66 17.67 14.13
CA THR A 13 3.37 16.44 13.81
C THR A 13 3.90 15.82 15.11
N GLU A 14 3.18 14.85 15.67
CA GLU A 14 3.69 14.08 16.82
C GLU A 14 4.74 13.08 16.33
N ALA A 15 6.01 13.34 16.68
CA ALA A 15 7.06 12.35 16.58
C ALA A 15 6.81 11.27 17.64
N TYR A 16 6.81 10.01 17.24
CA TYR A 16 6.71 8.90 18.20
C TYR A 16 7.89 7.95 18.05
N SER A 17 8.26 7.33 19.18
CA SER A 17 9.37 6.40 19.28
C SER A 17 8.83 5.04 19.72
N VAL A 18 9.18 3.98 19.00
CA VAL A 18 8.86 2.61 19.39
C VAL A 18 10.11 1.96 19.93
N ILE A 19 10.03 1.39 21.13
CA ILE A 19 11.16 0.76 21.81
C ILE A 19 10.94 -0.75 21.82
N PHE A 20 11.92 -1.49 21.33
CA PHE A 20 11.96 -2.96 21.37
C PHE A 20 13.01 -3.42 22.37
N HIS A 21 12.65 -4.35 23.23
CA HIS A 21 13.57 -4.98 24.19
C HIS A 21 13.83 -6.42 23.78
N ASN A 22 15.05 -6.71 23.34
CA ASN A 22 15.46 -8.03 22.90
C ASN A 22 16.41 -8.66 23.92
N VAL A 23 16.32 -9.98 24.13
CA VAL A 23 17.25 -10.71 24.98
C VAL A 23 17.96 -11.76 24.15
N TRP A 24 19.29 -11.65 24.07
CA TRP A 24 20.15 -12.60 23.40
C TRP A 24 21.00 -13.34 24.42
N LYS A 25 20.75 -14.65 24.58
CA LYS A 25 21.53 -15.54 25.43
C LYS A 25 22.48 -16.36 24.58
N ILE A 26 23.75 -16.37 24.96
CA ILE A 26 24.82 -17.11 24.29
C ILE A 26 25.39 -18.09 25.31
N SER A 27 24.97 -19.35 25.23
CA SER A 27 25.45 -20.42 26.10
C SER A 27 26.78 -20.98 25.65
N ASN A 28 27.52 -21.58 26.59
CA ASN A 28 28.87 -22.09 26.40
C ASN A 28 29.81 -21.03 25.81
N PHE A 29 29.68 -19.79 26.30
CA PHE A 29 30.35 -18.63 25.72
C PHE A 29 31.87 -18.81 25.73
N SER A 30 32.43 -19.34 26.82
CA SER A 30 33.88 -19.56 26.95
C SER A 30 34.43 -20.57 25.94
N ALA A 31 33.59 -21.42 25.35
CA ALA A 31 33.97 -22.39 24.33
C ALA A 31 33.79 -21.89 22.89
N LYS A 32 33.28 -20.67 22.69
CA LYS A 32 33.09 -20.07 21.36
C LYS A 32 34.41 -19.54 20.82
N ASN A 33 34.85 -20.10 19.68
CA ASN A 33 36.07 -19.69 18.97
C ASN A 33 35.78 -18.77 17.76
N GLU A 34 34.52 -18.45 17.52
CA GLU A 34 34.07 -17.61 16.42
C GLU A 34 34.44 -16.14 16.68
N LYS A 35 35.04 -15.47 15.69
CA LYS A 35 35.37 -14.03 15.79
C LYS A 35 34.13 -13.14 15.84
N THR A 36 33.00 -13.62 15.32
CA THR A 36 31.73 -12.91 15.28
C THR A 36 30.60 -13.89 15.55
N LEU A 37 29.80 -13.65 16.57
CA LEU A 37 28.55 -14.37 16.83
C LEU A 37 27.38 -13.58 16.27
N LYS A 38 26.34 -14.24 15.79
CA LYS A 38 25.11 -13.59 15.30
C LYS A 38 23.89 -14.03 16.11
N SER A 39 23.00 -13.09 16.40
CA SER A 39 21.70 -13.38 17.00
C SER A 39 20.72 -13.89 15.95
N LYS A 40 19.56 -14.37 16.40
CA LYS A 40 18.38 -14.49 15.54
C LYS A 40 17.96 -13.12 14.99
N THR A 41 17.21 -13.12 13.89
CA THR A 41 16.53 -11.93 13.37
C THR A 41 15.31 -11.59 14.22
N TYR A 42 15.11 -10.31 14.45
CA TYR A 42 13.98 -9.69 15.11
C TYR A 42 13.19 -8.89 14.08
N ASN A 43 11.88 -8.80 14.28
CA ASN A 43 10.97 -8.07 13.41
C ASN A 43 10.09 -7.15 14.25
N ASN A 44 9.66 -6.04 13.68
CA ASN A 44 8.56 -5.26 14.24
C ASN A 44 7.21 -5.96 13.99
N PHE A 45 6.15 -5.45 14.64
CA PHE A 45 4.81 -6.08 14.61
C PHE A 45 4.21 -6.26 13.22
N ASP A 46 4.48 -5.34 12.28
CA ASP A 46 3.95 -5.39 10.91
C ASP A 46 4.92 -6.01 9.89
N GLY A 47 6.10 -6.48 10.33
CA GLY A 47 7.13 -7.08 9.48
C GLY A 47 7.82 -6.11 8.51
N SER A 48 7.53 -4.82 8.57
CA SER A 48 8.15 -3.81 7.68
C SER A 48 9.61 -3.51 8.02
N ILE A 49 10.07 -3.93 9.21
CA ILE A 49 11.45 -3.73 9.69
C ILE A 49 11.97 -5.03 10.29
N SER A 50 13.16 -5.44 9.86
CA SER A 50 13.89 -6.59 10.39
C SER A 50 15.33 -6.20 10.77
N TRP A 51 15.86 -6.78 11.86
CA TRP A 51 17.22 -6.56 12.32
C TRP A 51 17.77 -7.77 13.09
N HIS A 52 19.09 -7.89 13.17
CA HIS A 52 19.79 -8.83 14.05
C HIS A 52 20.95 -8.13 14.78
N TYR A 53 21.62 -8.84 15.67
CA TYR A 53 22.80 -8.36 16.38
C TYR A 53 24.00 -9.25 16.07
N GLU A 54 25.17 -8.63 15.95
CA GLU A 54 26.46 -9.29 15.80
C GLU A 54 27.35 -8.93 16.98
N LEU A 55 27.97 -9.93 17.61
CA LEU A 55 28.97 -9.76 18.67
C LEU A 55 30.33 -10.12 18.10
N ASN A 56 31.17 -9.11 17.86
CA ASN A 56 32.55 -9.29 17.42
C ASN A 56 33.47 -9.45 18.64
N ILE A 57 34.01 -10.66 18.77
CA ILE A 57 34.98 -11.06 19.79
C ILE A 57 36.38 -10.85 19.21
N THR A 58 36.94 -9.67 19.43
CA THR A 58 38.35 -9.42 19.11
C THR A 58 39.21 -9.93 20.26
N GLY A 59 40.09 -10.89 19.97
CA GLY A 59 41.05 -11.42 20.94
C GLY A 59 41.90 -10.33 21.60
N THR A 60 42.43 -10.66 22.78
CA THR A 60 43.29 -9.84 23.66
C THR A 60 43.95 -8.63 22.99
N PHE A 61 43.52 -7.43 23.35
CA PHE A 61 44.32 -6.22 23.14
C PHE A 61 45.20 -6.03 24.38
N GLN A 62 46.52 -6.14 24.22
CA GLN A 62 47.46 -5.60 25.21
C GLN A 62 47.51 -4.08 25.01
N ALA A 63 46.71 -3.34 25.77
CA ALA A 63 46.88 -1.90 25.88
C ALA A 63 47.74 -1.61 27.12
N TYR A 64 48.93 -1.04 26.90
CA TYR A 64 49.78 -0.55 27.98
C TYR A 64 49.14 0.71 28.58
N CYS A 65 48.38 0.59 29.67
CA CYS A 65 48.00 1.74 30.46
C CYS A 65 48.95 1.85 31.66
N LEU A 66 49.76 2.91 31.69
CA LEU A 66 50.61 3.28 32.82
C LEU A 66 49.73 3.80 33.97
N ILE A 67 49.05 2.90 34.68
CA ILE A 67 48.55 3.19 36.03
C ILE A 67 49.07 2.07 36.93
N LYS A 68 50.12 2.39 37.70
CA LYS A 68 50.73 1.56 38.74
C LYS A 68 51.44 0.26 38.29
N GLY A 69 52.00 0.21 37.08
CA GLY A 69 53.03 -0.78 36.72
C GLY A 69 52.58 -2.24 36.60
N ASN A 70 51.28 -2.54 36.58
CA ASN A 70 50.76 -3.88 36.32
C ASN A 70 50.28 -4.01 34.87
N ASN A 71 50.67 -5.11 34.22
CA ASN A 71 50.14 -5.50 32.91
C ASN A 71 48.70 -5.98 33.08
N VAL A 72 47.72 -5.17 32.67
CA VAL A 72 46.31 -5.59 32.62
C VAL A 72 45.97 -6.02 31.20
N LEU A 73 45.47 -7.24 31.03
CA LEU A 73 44.97 -7.74 29.74
C LEU A 73 43.55 -7.20 29.52
N TYR A 74 43.27 -6.63 28.34
CA TYR A 74 41.93 -6.18 27.97
C TYR A 74 41.33 -7.09 26.90
N TYR A 75 40.07 -7.49 27.08
CA TYR A 75 39.27 -8.10 26.01
C TYR A 75 38.36 -7.03 25.42
N SER A 76 38.65 -6.53 24.23
CA SER A 76 37.71 -5.67 23.52
C SER A 76 36.66 -6.54 22.83
N THR A 77 35.39 -6.36 23.18
CA THR A 77 34.29 -7.13 22.57
C THR A 77 33.21 -6.19 22.08
N SER A 78 33.05 -6.02 20.76
CA SER A 78 32.11 -5.04 20.21
C SER A 78 30.78 -5.68 19.82
N ILE A 79 29.66 -5.09 20.25
CA ILE A 79 28.31 -5.51 19.84
C ILE A 79 27.79 -4.53 18.79
N VAL A 80 27.30 -5.07 17.68
CA VAL A 80 26.75 -4.34 16.55
C VAL A 80 25.30 -4.75 16.35
N ALA A 81 24.38 -3.80 16.25
CA ALA A 81 23.05 -4.08 15.70
C ALA A 81 23.10 -3.87 14.17
N VAL A 82 22.58 -4.83 13.41
CA VAL A 82 22.52 -4.84 11.95
C VAL A 82 21.07 -4.80 11.51
N ILE A 83 20.69 -3.78 10.74
CA ILE A 83 19.33 -3.64 10.18
C ILE A 83 19.29 -4.35 8.83
N ASP A 84 18.40 -5.34 8.69
CA ASP A 84 18.29 -6.21 7.52
C ASP A 84 17.37 -5.64 6.44
N SER A 85 16.29 -4.94 6.85
CA SER A 85 15.35 -4.26 5.95
C SER A 85 14.60 -3.15 6.69
N CYS A 86 14.42 -1.98 6.05
CA CYS A 86 13.57 -0.92 6.57
C CYS A 86 13.06 -0.01 5.44
N ASN A 87 11.75 0.33 5.46
CA ASN A 87 11.13 1.23 4.48
C ASN A 87 11.18 2.72 4.88
N SER A 88 11.39 3.03 6.16
CA SER A 88 11.62 4.38 6.69
C SER A 88 12.09 4.27 8.13
N LEU A 89 13.37 4.55 8.37
CA LEU A 89 13.96 4.65 9.71
C LEU A 89 14.54 6.05 9.87
N THR A 90 14.45 6.62 11.06
CA THR A 90 15.14 7.89 11.31
C THR A 90 16.17 7.85 12.42
N MET A 91 16.19 6.80 13.27
CA MET A 91 17.22 6.57 14.28
C MET A 91 17.09 5.14 14.89
N ALA A 92 18.20 4.55 15.33
CA ALA A 92 18.28 3.31 16.13
C ALA A 92 19.33 3.47 17.24
N ALA A 93 19.00 3.08 18.48
CA ALA A 93 19.91 3.07 19.63
C ALA A 93 19.93 1.70 20.31
N VAL A 94 21.10 1.25 20.80
CA VAL A 94 21.30 -0.03 21.50
C VAL A 94 21.72 0.20 22.96
N GLU A 95 20.93 -0.29 23.91
CA GLU A 95 21.27 -0.28 25.36
C GLU A 95 21.50 -1.70 25.86
N ILE A 96 22.51 -1.90 26.73
CA ILE A 96 22.85 -3.20 27.34
C ILE A 96 22.60 -3.22 28.84
N ASP A 97 21.82 -4.21 29.30
CA ASP A 97 21.51 -4.43 30.72
C ASP A 97 22.16 -5.72 31.26
N ARG A 98 22.68 -5.65 32.50
CA ARG A 98 23.36 -6.75 33.22
C ARG A 98 22.34 -7.51 34.05
N ASP A 99 22.23 -8.83 33.81
CA ASP A 99 21.50 -9.80 34.64
C ASP A 99 20.02 -9.53 34.92
N GLY A 100 19.48 -8.47 34.35
CA GLY A 100 18.06 -8.23 34.30
C GLY A 100 17.42 -7.62 35.54
N THR A 101 18.22 -6.93 36.35
CA THR A 101 17.78 -6.12 37.49
C THR A 101 18.04 -4.65 37.21
N ASP A 102 17.03 -3.82 37.46
CA ASP A 102 17.05 -2.38 37.20
C ASP A 102 18.30 -1.64 37.72
N LEU A 103 18.90 -0.89 36.79
CA LEU A 103 19.72 0.32 36.88
C LEU A 103 20.42 0.66 38.21
N ASN A 104 21.75 0.56 38.19
CA ASN A 104 22.63 1.56 38.82
C ASN A 104 24.08 1.59 38.26
N HIS A 105 24.48 0.62 37.42
CA HIS A 105 25.88 0.51 36.94
C HIS A 105 26.01 0.12 35.46
N GLY A 106 25.03 0.46 34.61
CA GLY A 106 25.12 0.23 33.16
C GLY A 106 26.22 1.08 32.52
N TYR A 107 26.99 0.52 31.61
CA TYR A 107 27.88 1.28 30.72
C TYR A 107 27.03 1.83 29.57
N TYR A 108 26.91 3.15 29.49
CA TYR A 108 26.11 3.83 28.47
C TYR A 108 27.05 4.36 27.39
N ASP A 109 26.91 3.87 26.15
CA ASP A 109 27.51 4.53 25.00
C ASP A 109 26.39 4.99 24.06
N ASN A 110 26.17 6.30 24.00
CA ASN A 110 25.19 6.90 23.10
C ASN A 110 25.76 6.85 21.68
N CYS A 111 25.31 5.85 20.92
CA CYS A 111 25.62 5.72 19.52
C CYS A 111 25.00 6.91 18.75
N GLU A 112 25.78 7.59 17.90
CA GLU A 112 25.37 8.81 17.21
C GLU A 112 24.04 8.68 16.44
N ASN A 113 23.30 9.80 16.35
CA ASN A 113 22.05 9.91 15.61
C ASN A 113 22.25 9.66 14.10
N LEU A 114 22.03 8.44 13.63
CA LEU A 114 22.16 8.09 12.22
C LEU A 114 20.84 8.35 11.46
N LYS A 115 20.87 9.29 10.50
CA LYS A 115 19.78 9.53 9.54
C LYS A 115 19.84 8.50 8.40
N PHE A 116 18.74 7.81 8.12
CA PHE A 116 18.65 6.84 7.02
C PHE A 116 17.85 7.43 5.85
N SER A 117 18.37 7.29 4.63
CA SER A 117 17.61 7.47 3.40
C SER A 117 18.07 6.45 2.35
N GLY A 118 17.14 5.64 1.84
CA GLY A 118 17.37 4.77 0.67
C GLY A 118 17.20 3.26 0.90
N LYS A 119 16.80 2.56 -0.18
CA LYS A 119 16.70 1.10 -0.26
C LYS A 119 18.04 0.49 -0.69
N THR A 120 19.03 0.35 0.21
CA THR A 120 20.08 -0.66 0.02
C THR A 120 20.80 -1.04 1.31
N GLN A 121 20.99 -2.35 1.46
CA GLN A 121 21.67 -3.07 2.53
C GLN A 121 23.15 -2.70 2.65
N VAL A 122 23.61 -2.29 3.84
CA VAL A 122 24.96 -2.54 4.36
C VAL A 122 24.87 -2.47 5.89
N GLY A 123 25.16 -3.57 6.60
CA GLY A 123 25.25 -3.57 8.06
C GLY A 123 26.29 -2.56 8.54
N ARG A 124 25.86 -1.54 9.30
CA ARG A 124 26.75 -0.52 9.87
C ARG A 124 26.85 -0.71 11.38
N LYS A 125 28.07 -0.54 11.89
CA LYS A 125 28.40 -0.63 13.32
C LYS A 125 27.65 0.43 14.11
N ILE A 126 26.72 0.02 14.98
CA ILE A 126 25.94 0.95 15.80
C ILE A 126 26.71 1.33 17.08
N GLY A 127 27.47 0.44 17.74
CA GLY A 127 28.25 0.78 18.93
C GLY A 127 29.47 -0.12 19.18
N THR A 128 30.25 0.18 20.22
CA THR A 128 31.35 -0.67 20.73
C THR A 128 31.23 -0.77 22.24
N ILE A 129 31.38 -1.97 22.80
CA ILE A 129 31.55 -2.12 24.25
C ILE A 129 32.98 -2.59 24.52
N GLN A 130 33.56 -2.11 25.61
CA GLN A 130 34.83 -2.59 26.12
C GLN A 130 34.58 -3.16 27.50
N ILE A 131 34.96 -4.42 27.74
CA ILE A 131 34.79 -5.08 29.03
C ILE A 131 36.16 -5.51 29.54
N GLU A 132 36.49 -5.13 30.77
CA GLU A 132 37.76 -5.51 31.38
C GLU A 132 37.82 -7.03 31.62
N SER A 133 39.00 -7.62 31.44
CA SER A 133 39.19 -9.07 31.47
C SER A 133 38.77 -9.75 32.77
N GLU A 134 39.06 -9.14 33.92
CA GLU A 134 38.77 -9.72 35.22
C GLU A 134 37.28 -9.63 35.58
N THR A 135 36.59 -8.61 35.09
CA THR A 135 35.15 -8.42 35.31
C THR A 135 34.33 -9.24 34.33
N PHE A 136 34.83 -9.53 33.12
CA PHE A 136 34.12 -10.29 32.07
C PHE A 136 33.54 -11.64 32.56
N LYS A 137 34.32 -12.40 33.35
CA LYS A 137 33.86 -13.69 33.91
C LYS A 137 32.66 -13.54 34.86
N GLN A 138 32.50 -12.37 35.49
CA GLN A 138 31.38 -12.07 36.39
C GLN A 138 30.06 -11.80 35.64
N PHE A 139 30.10 -11.70 34.31
CA PHE A 139 28.93 -11.55 33.44
C PHE A 139 28.46 -12.89 32.84
N LEU A 140 29.19 -13.98 33.09
CA LEU A 140 28.84 -15.32 32.62
C LEU A 140 28.17 -16.10 33.74
N LYS A 141 26.83 -16.24 33.66
CA LYS A 141 26.10 -17.13 34.58
C LYS A 141 26.04 -18.52 33.98
N SER A 142 26.66 -19.51 34.64
CA SER A 142 26.73 -20.89 34.11
C SER A 142 27.25 -20.92 32.67
N ASP A 143 28.35 -20.19 32.41
CA ASP A 143 28.96 -20.02 31.09
C ASP A 143 28.02 -19.48 29.99
N THR A 144 26.98 -18.73 30.39
CA THR A 144 26.06 -18.07 29.46
C THR A 144 26.19 -16.56 29.56
N LEU A 145 26.51 -15.92 28.43
CA LEU A 145 26.45 -14.46 28.29
C LEU A 145 25.01 -14.06 27.94
N THR A 146 24.42 -13.16 28.73
CA THR A 146 23.08 -12.63 28.45
C THR A 146 23.18 -11.15 28.11
N LEU A 147 22.74 -10.79 26.91
CA LEU A 147 22.68 -9.43 26.40
C LEU A 147 21.20 -9.02 26.31
N ARG A 148 20.79 -8.02 27.07
CA ARG A 148 19.53 -7.31 26.82
C ARG A 148 19.83 -6.15 25.90
N LEU A 149 19.12 -6.02 24.80
CA LEU A 149 19.40 -5.08 23.73
C LEU A 149 18.14 -4.28 23.47
N LYS A 150 18.18 -2.99 23.79
CA LYS A 150 17.12 -2.07 23.41
C LYS A 150 17.29 -1.68 21.93
N PHE A 151 16.22 -1.49 21.19
CA PHE A 151 16.24 -0.93 19.85
C PHE A 151 15.13 0.12 19.76
N THR A 152 15.52 1.39 19.62
CA THR A 152 14.55 2.50 19.56
C THR A 152 14.37 2.98 18.12
N LEU A 153 13.18 2.78 17.56
CA LEU A 153 12.77 3.29 16.26
C LEU A 153 12.11 4.66 16.43
N HIS A 154 12.75 5.72 15.95
CA HIS A 154 12.10 7.03 15.80
C HIS A 154 11.46 7.12 14.42
N LYS A 155 10.15 7.34 14.35
CA LYS A 155 9.46 7.64 13.10
C LYS A 155 9.36 9.15 12.97
N GLN A 156 9.98 9.72 11.92
CA GLN A 156 9.68 11.10 11.57
C GLN A 156 8.18 11.22 11.30
N PRO A 157 7.54 12.25 11.84
CA PRO A 157 6.17 12.50 11.52
C PRO A 157 6.08 12.73 10.02
N ALA A 158 5.27 11.94 9.34
CA ALA A 158 5.00 12.17 7.93
C ALA A 158 4.41 13.58 7.82
N VAL A 159 5.11 14.48 7.13
CA VAL A 159 4.52 15.76 6.73
C VAL A 159 3.29 15.39 5.93
N LYS A 160 2.09 15.67 6.45
CA LYS A 160 0.87 15.49 5.66
C LYS A 160 1.04 16.41 4.45
N PRO A 161 1.10 15.86 3.22
CA PRO A 161 1.17 16.71 2.05
C PRO A 161 -0.05 17.63 2.06
N VAL A 162 0.14 18.90 1.69
CA VAL A 162 -0.98 19.83 1.50
C VAL A 162 -1.91 19.18 0.46
N GLU A 163 -3.17 18.97 0.83
CA GLU A 163 -4.14 18.33 -0.06
C GLU A 163 -4.29 19.18 -1.33
N SER A 164 -4.24 18.51 -2.49
CA SER A 164 -4.45 19.19 -3.77
C SER A 164 -5.91 19.61 -3.91
N GLU A 165 -6.15 20.88 -4.22
CA GLU A 165 -7.49 21.38 -4.56
C GLU A 165 -7.87 21.13 -6.02
N LEU A 166 -6.97 20.52 -6.81
CA LEU A 166 -7.18 20.30 -8.25
C LEU A 166 -8.50 19.58 -8.52
N LEU A 167 -8.74 18.47 -7.83
CA LEU A 167 -9.96 17.68 -8.01
C LEU A 167 -11.22 18.50 -7.73
N LYS A 168 -11.22 19.25 -6.63
CA LYS A 168 -12.34 20.14 -6.25
C LYS A 168 -12.60 21.20 -7.34
N ASN A 169 -11.53 21.77 -7.90
CA ASN A 169 -11.63 22.75 -8.98
C ASN A 169 -12.18 22.13 -10.27
N TYR A 170 -11.76 20.92 -10.65
CA TYR A 170 -12.34 20.21 -11.80
C TYR A 170 -13.81 19.86 -11.58
N THR A 171 -14.20 19.40 -10.38
CA THR A 171 -15.60 19.16 -10.04
C THR A 171 -16.46 20.41 -10.22
N SER A 172 -15.91 21.60 -9.94
CA SER A 172 -16.64 22.87 -10.12
C SER A 172 -16.89 23.26 -11.59
N LEU A 173 -16.16 22.67 -12.54
CA LEU A 173 -16.39 22.84 -13.98
C LEU A 173 -17.58 21.99 -14.47
N LEU A 174 -17.84 20.86 -13.80
CA LEU A 174 -18.97 20.01 -14.11
C LEU A 174 -20.27 20.78 -13.87
N SER A 175 -21.16 20.82 -14.87
CA SER A 175 -22.41 21.60 -14.84
C SER A 175 -22.24 23.12 -14.78
N ASN A 176 -21.03 23.66 -14.95
CA ASN A 176 -20.83 25.10 -15.07
C ASN A 176 -21.18 25.57 -16.49
N LYS A 177 -22.41 26.08 -16.64
CA LYS A 177 -22.94 26.58 -17.90
C LYS A 177 -22.12 27.75 -18.49
N GLN A 178 -21.47 28.57 -17.68
CA GLN A 178 -20.73 29.73 -18.19
C GLN A 178 -19.43 29.34 -18.88
N LEU A 179 -18.82 28.24 -18.44
CA LEU A 179 -17.54 27.75 -18.95
C LEU A 179 -17.71 26.55 -19.89
N SER A 180 -18.94 26.15 -20.22
CA SER A 180 -19.21 25.02 -21.11
C SER A 180 -19.24 25.44 -22.56
N ASP A 181 -18.61 24.66 -23.43
CA ASP A 181 -18.60 24.81 -24.89
C ASP A 181 -19.32 23.65 -25.61
N VAL A 182 -19.89 22.71 -24.85
CA VAL A 182 -20.76 21.64 -25.36
C VAL A 182 -21.90 21.34 -24.37
N THR A 183 -23.05 21.00 -24.95
CA THR A 183 -24.24 20.56 -24.22
C THR A 183 -24.52 19.10 -24.54
N ILE A 184 -24.87 18.31 -23.52
CA ILE A 184 -25.27 16.91 -23.67
C ILE A 184 -26.73 16.79 -23.26
N GLN A 185 -27.60 16.38 -24.19
CA GLN A 185 -29.02 16.18 -23.99
C GLN A 185 -29.31 14.70 -23.78
N VAL A 186 -29.96 14.37 -22.66
CA VAL A 186 -30.37 13.01 -22.31
C VAL A 186 -31.85 13.02 -21.96
N GLY A 187 -32.68 12.66 -22.93
CA GLY A 187 -34.14 12.84 -22.83
C GLY A 187 -34.50 14.28 -22.53
N LYS A 188 -35.00 14.56 -21.31
CA LYS A 188 -35.36 15.92 -20.85
C LYS A 188 -34.27 16.60 -20.02
N LYS A 189 -33.21 15.88 -19.62
CA LYS A 189 -32.11 16.45 -18.82
C LYS A 189 -31.02 16.99 -19.75
N THR A 190 -30.41 18.08 -19.32
CA THR A 190 -29.35 18.77 -20.04
C THR A 190 -28.12 18.88 -19.15
N PHE A 191 -26.97 18.48 -19.67
CA PHE A 191 -25.68 18.58 -18.99
C PHE A 191 -24.75 19.53 -19.75
N TYR A 192 -23.99 20.31 -19.00
CA TYR A 192 -23.02 21.27 -19.53
C TYR A 192 -21.60 20.76 -19.26
N ALA A 193 -20.76 20.74 -20.29
CA ALA A 193 -19.41 20.18 -20.20
C ALA A 193 -18.41 20.94 -21.09
N GLN A 194 -17.14 20.54 -21.00
CA GLN A 194 -16.05 21.08 -21.81
C GLN A 194 -15.53 20.04 -22.80
N ARG A 195 -15.54 20.38 -24.11
CA ARG A 195 -15.05 19.52 -25.21
C ARG A 195 -13.62 19.06 -24.96
N ALA A 196 -12.76 19.96 -24.46
CA ALA A 196 -11.36 19.65 -24.16
C ALA A 196 -11.21 18.53 -23.13
N ILE A 197 -11.97 18.61 -22.02
CA ILE A 197 -11.91 17.60 -20.96
C ILE A 197 -12.48 16.27 -21.47
N LEU A 198 -13.65 16.29 -22.11
CA LEU A 198 -14.26 15.08 -22.69
C LEU A 198 -13.32 14.40 -23.71
N SER A 199 -12.69 15.17 -24.60
CA SER A 199 -11.79 14.65 -25.64
C SER A 199 -10.52 14.00 -25.06
N ILE A 200 -9.92 14.63 -24.05
CA ILE A 200 -8.71 14.09 -23.41
C ILE A 200 -9.00 12.78 -22.67
N ARG A 201 -10.20 12.66 -22.11
CA ARG A 201 -10.57 11.55 -21.22
C ARG A 201 -11.29 10.41 -21.94
N SER A 202 -11.83 10.64 -23.14
CA SER A 202 -12.53 9.64 -23.95
C SER A 202 -12.15 9.77 -25.43
N PRO A 203 -11.52 8.74 -26.02
CA PRO A 203 -11.25 8.68 -27.45
C PRO A 203 -12.52 8.83 -28.30
N VAL A 204 -13.66 8.33 -27.82
CA VAL A 204 -14.95 8.42 -28.51
C VAL A 204 -15.44 9.86 -28.57
N PHE A 205 -15.38 10.61 -27.46
CA PHE A 205 -15.67 12.04 -27.51
C PHE A 205 -14.66 12.81 -28.37
N ALA A 206 -13.37 12.47 -28.31
CA ALA A 206 -12.37 13.09 -29.17
C ALA A 206 -12.71 12.92 -30.66
N ALA A 207 -13.04 11.69 -31.08
CA ALA A 207 -13.46 11.40 -32.44
C ALA A 207 -14.75 12.14 -32.82
N MET A 208 -15.75 12.14 -31.93
CA MET A 208 -17.01 12.85 -32.12
C MET A 208 -16.79 14.34 -32.43
N PHE A 209 -15.88 14.99 -31.72
CA PHE A 209 -15.57 16.41 -31.91
C PHE A 209 -14.65 16.72 -33.10
N GLN A 210 -13.94 15.73 -33.63
CA GLN A 210 -13.02 15.88 -34.77
C GLN A 210 -13.63 15.42 -36.11
N SER A 211 -14.71 14.65 -36.07
CA SER A 211 -15.31 13.97 -37.22
C SER A 211 -16.02 14.87 -38.24
N GLY A 212 -16.21 16.16 -37.96
CA GLY A 212 -16.99 17.08 -38.80
C GLY A 212 -18.51 16.81 -38.80
N MET A 213 -19.00 15.88 -37.97
CA MET A 213 -20.42 15.51 -37.82
C MET A 213 -21.23 16.58 -37.06
N GLN A 214 -22.55 16.40 -36.95
CA GLN A 214 -23.46 17.39 -36.34
C GLN A 214 -23.03 17.80 -34.94
N GLU A 215 -22.52 16.86 -34.14
CA GLU A 215 -22.03 17.10 -32.78
C GLU A 215 -20.85 18.08 -32.77
N SER A 216 -19.99 18.00 -33.79
CA SER A 216 -18.86 18.92 -33.95
C SER A 216 -19.30 20.35 -34.31
N GLN A 217 -20.42 20.49 -35.03
CA GLN A 217 -20.93 21.77 -35.56
C GLN A 217 -21.94 22.46 -34.65
N GLN A 218 -22.79 21.69 -33.97
CA GLN A 218 -23.91 22.20 -33.17
C GLN A 218 -23.59 22.36 -31.68
N ASN A 219 -22.41 21.90 -31.23
CA ASN A 219 -22.03 21.87 -29.81
C ASN A 219 -23.09 21.16 -28.93
N LEU A 220 -23.81 20.20 -29.52
CA LEU A 220 -24.88 19.44 -28.90
C LEU A 220 -24.65 17.95 -29.16
N ILE A 221 -24.65 17.16 -28.10
CA ILE A 221 -24.61 15.70 -28.14
C ILE A 221 -25.95 15.20 -27.63
N THR A 222 -26.61 14.32 -28.38
CA THR A 222 -27.85 13.66 -27.93
C THR A 222 -27.54 12.22 -27.55
N ILE A 223 -27.92 11.82 -26.33
CA ILE A 223 -27.78 10.45 -25.83
C ILE A 223 -29.18 9.92 -25.54
N GLU A 224 -29.56 8.85 -26.23
CA GLU A 224 -30.92 8.28 -26.18
C GLU A 224 -30.97 6.92 -25.47
N ASP A 225 -29.84 6.22 -25.41
CA ASP A 225 -29.72 4.83 -24.97
C ASP A 225 -29.17 4.67 -23.54
N ILE A 226 -28.81 5.77 -22.87
CA ILE A 226 -28.28 5.76 -21.50
C ILE A 226 -29.15 6.63 -20.59
N ARG A 227 -29.49 6.13 -19.41
CA ARG A 227 -30.28 6.87 -18.42
C ARG A 227 -29.51 8.11 -17.93
N PRO A 228 -30.20 9.23 -17.65
CA PRO A 228 -29.52 10.46 -17.23
C PRO A 228 -28.64 10.31 -15.98
N GLU A 229 -29.03 9.45 -15.04
CA GLU A 229 -28.28 9.19 -13.80
C GLU A 229 -26.93 8.51 -14.10
N VAL A 230 -26.89 7.62 -15.10
CA VAL A 230 -25.66 6.95 -15.53
C VAL A 230 -24.76 7.94 -16.27
N VAL A 231 -25.33 8.77 -17.16
CA VAL A 231 -24.57 9.85 -17.84
C VAL A 231 -23.96 10.81 -16.82
N GLN A 232 -24.69 11.15 -15.76
CA GLN A 232 -24.18 12.00 -14.69
C GLN A 232 -22.94 11.39 -14.01
N GLU A 233 -22.95 10.09 -13.73
CA GLU A 233 -21.80 9.40 -13.12
C GLU A 233 -20.64 9.20 -14.11
N VAL A 234 -20.93 8.97 -15.40
CA VAL A 234 -19.90 8.97 -16.47
C VAL A 234 -19.20 10.33 -16.55
N LEU A 235 -19.96 11.42 -16.53
CA LEU A 235 -19.40 12.77 -16.54
C LEU A 235 -18.62 13.06 -15.26
N ARG A 236 -19.12 12.66 -14.08
CA ARG A 236 -18.36 12.76 -12.83
C ARG A 236 -17.02 12.04 -12.97
N PHE A 237 -17.03 10.79 -13.41
CA PHE A 237 -15.81 10.00 -13.61
C PHE A 237 -14.83 10.69 -14.57
N ILE A 238 -15.30 11.24 -15.67
CA ILE A 238 -14.43 11.94 -16.63
C ILE A 238 -13.68 13.11 -15.97
N TYR A 239 -14.34 13.85 -15.07
CA TYR A 239 -13.78 15.02 -14.40
C TYR A 239 -12.97 14.68 -13.15
N THR A 240 -13.29 13.58 -12.46
CA THR A 240 -12.78 13.33 -11.11
C THR A 240 -12.18 11.94 -10.87
N ASP A 241 -12.28 11.01 -11.82
CA ASP A 241 -11.99 9.58 -11.62
C ASP A 241 -12.81 8.91 -10.49
N GLU A 242 -13.86 9.56 -9.99
CA GLU A 242 -14.74 9.04 -8.93
C GLU A 242 -16.12 8.65 -9.45
N VAL A 243 -16.71 7.65 -8.81
CA VAL A 243 -18.07 7.17 -9.08
C VAL A 243 -18.78 6.97 -7.75
N ILE A 244 -19.89 7.66 -7.54
CA ILE A 244 -20.72 7.54 -6.33
C ILE A 244 -21.74 6.41 -6.52
N GLY A 245 -22.29 6.27 -7.73
CA GLY A 245 -23.36 5.33 -8.02
C GLY A 245 -22.94 3.87 -8.21
N LEU A 246 -21.66 3.52 -8.09
CA LEU A 246 -21.11 2.25 -8.58
C LEU A 246 -21.90 1.02 -8.09
N GLU A 247 -22.26 0.99 -6.80
CA GLU A 247 -23.00 -0.12 -6.18
C GLU A 247 -24.38 -0.37 -6.81
N THR A 248 -25.04 0.68 -7.30
CA THR A 248 -26.43 0.62 -7.78
C THR A 248 -26.57 0.48 -9.29
N MET A 249 -25.53 0.86 -10.04
CA MET A 249 -25.59 0.96 -11.50
C MET A 249 -24.37 0.34 -12.21
N ALA A 250 -23.65 -0.57 -11.55
CA ALA A 250 -22.45 -1.20 -12.09
C ALA A 250 -22.63 -1.79 -13.51
N HIS A 251 -23.72 -2.50 -13.78
CA HIS A 251 -23.98 -3.05 -15.13
C HIS A 251 -24.18 -1.97 -16.19
N GLU A 252 -24.85 -0.88 -15.85
CA GLU A 252 -25.13 0.22 -16.79
C GLU A 252 -23.89 1.10 -17.00
N LEU A 253 -23.10 1.29 -15.95
CA LEU A 253 -21.80 1.95 -16.02
C LEU A 253 -20.79 1.12 -16.82
N LEU A 254 -20.82 -0.21 -16.73
CA LEU A 254 -19.99 -1.08 -17.55
C LEU A 254 -20.28 -0.85 -19.04
N ALA A 255 -21.57 -0.84 -19.41
CA ALA A 255 -22.01 -0.55 -20.78
C ALA A 255 -21.56 0.84 -21.26
N ALA A 256 -21.75 1.86 -20.41
CA ALA A 256 -21.37 3.22 -20.75
C ALA A 256 -19.84 3.39 -20.83
N ALA A 257 -19.09 2.70 -19.98
CA ALA A 257 -17.63 2.73 -19.98
C ALA A 257 -17.07 2.15 -21.28
N ASP A 258 -17.62 1.05 -21.76
CA ASP A 258 -17.25 0.48 -23.06
C ASP A 258 -17.61 1.44 -24.21
N LYS A 259 -18.86 1.92 -24.26
CA LYS A 259 -19.35 2.86 -25.28
C LYS A 259 -18.48 4.11 -25.44
N TYR A 260 -17.97 4.66 -24.34
CA TYR A 260 -17.12 5.86 -24.35
C TYR A 260 -15.62 5.56 -24.19
N SER A 261 -15.22 4.29 -24.27
CA SER A 261 -13.84 3.81 -24.13
C SER A 261 -13.14 4.33 -22.86
N LEU A 262 -13.81 4.20 -21.72
CA LEU A 262 -13.36 4.61 -20.39
C LEU A 262 -12.79 3.41 -19.62
N GLU A 263 -11.61 2.96 -20.00
CA GLU A 263 -10.96 1.74 -19.49
C GLU A 263 -10.91 1.61 -17.96
N LYS A 264 -10.54 2.70 -17.26
CA LYS A 264 -10.47 2.69 -15.79
C LYS A 264 -11.85 2.55 -15.15
N LEU A 265 -12.89 3.18 -15.72
CA LEU A 265 -14.27 3.00 -15.26
C LEU A 265 -14.74 1.56 -15.51
N ARG A 266 -14.41 0.98 -16.66
CA ARG A 266 -14.73 -0.42 -16.99
C ARG A 266 -14.15 -1.35 -15.92
N ARG A 267 -12.85 -1.22 -15.61
CA ARG A 267 -12.18 -2.01 -14.55
C ARG A 267 -12.78 -1.83 -13.16
N MET A 268 -13.20 -0.61 -12.81
CA MET A 268 -13.91 -0.37 -11.54
C MET A 268 -15.22 -1.14 -11.47
N CYS A 269 -15.99 -1.14 -12.57
CA CYS A 269 -17.23 -1.91 -12.67
C CYS A 269 -16.96 -3.43 -12.61
N GLU A 270 -15.96 -3.92 -13.35
CA GLU A 270 -15.55 -5.32 -13.33
C GLU A 270 -15.16 -5.78 -11.92
N THR A 271 -14.31 -5.01 -11.24
CA THR A 271 -13.87 -5.31 -9.86
C THR A 271 -15.04 -5.36 -8.90
N HIS A 272 -15.95 -4.39 -9.00
CA HIS A 272 -17.13 -4.34 -8.14
C HIS A 272 -18.06 -5.55 -8.38
N LEU A 273 -18.35 -5.85 -9.65
CA LEU A 273 -19.22 -6.96 -10.03
C LEU A 273 -18.64 -8.32 -9.63
N MET A 274 -17.33 -8.53 -9.78
CA MET A 274 -16.66 -9.76 -9.33
C MET A 274 -16.79 -9.98 -7.81
N GLY A 275 -16.79 -8.91 -7.02
CA GLY A 275 -16.95 -8.98 -5.56
C GLY A 275 -18.39 -9.17 -5.08
N HIS A 276 -19.40 -8.96 -5.95
CA HIS A 276 -20.82 -8.94 -5.61
C HIS A 276 -21.65 -9.79 -6.58
N LEU A 277 -21.09 -10.93 -7.01
CA LEU A 277 -21.83 -11.87 -7.86
C LEU A 277 -22.95 -12.53 -7.06
N GLU A 278 -24.18 -12.41 -7.57
CA GLU A 278 -25.37 -13.01 -6.98
C GLU A 278 -26.06 -13.92 -7.98
N GLN A 279 -26.69 -14.99 -7.49
CA GLN A 279 -27.37 -15.96 -8.34
C GLN A 279 -28.47 -15.33 -9.22
N GLU A 280 -29.14 -14.29 -8.73
CA GLU A 280 -30.19 -13.58 -9.48
C GLU A 280 -29.63 -12.77 -10.66
N THR A 281 -28.42 -12.22 -10.52
CA THR A 281 -27.82 -11.29 -11.48
C THR A 281 -26.74 -11.93 -12.36
N ILE A 282 -26.21 -13.09 -11.98
CA ILE A 282 -25.05 -13.72 -12.63
C ILE A 282 -25.22 -13.95 -14.13
N LEU A 283 -26.40 -14.36 -14.59
CA LEU A 283 -26.63 -14.60 -16.03
C LEU A 283 -26.57 -13.30 -16.83
N LYS A 284 -27.12 -12.22 -16.27
CA LYS A 284 -27.03 -10.88 -16.86
C LYS A 284 -25.57 -10.41 -16.85
N THR A 285 -24.86 -10.59 -15.73
CA THR A 285 -23.44 -10.23 -15.61
C THR A 285 -22.59 -10.95 -16.65
N LEU A 286 -22.81 -12.25 -16.86
CA LEU A 286 -22.08 -13.03 -17.87
C LEU A 286 -22.28 -12.49 -19.29
N VAL A 287 -23.55 -12.25 -19.67
CA VAL A 287 -23.88 -11.72 -21.00
C VAL A 287 -23.26 -10.34 -21.23
N LEU A 288 -23.33 -9.46 -20.22
CA LEU A 288 -22.74 -8.12 -20.35
C LEU A 288 -21.22 -8.16 -20.35
N ALA A 289 -20.61 -9.08 -19.61
CA ALA A 289 -19.15 -9.24 -19.61
C ALA A 289 -18.64 -9.69 -20.98
N ASP A 290 -19.36 -10.58 -21.66
CA ASP A 290 -19.05 -11.00 -23.03
C ASP A 290 -19.27 -9.86 -24.04
N LEU A 291 -20.42 -9.19 -23.96
CA LEU A 291 -20.81 -8.10 -24.86
C LEU A 291 -19.83 -6.92 -24.81
N TYR A 292 -19.33 -6.57 -23.62
CA TYR A 292 -18.41 -5.44 -23.42
C TYR A 292 -16.96 -5.86 -23.24
N HIS A 293 -16.61 -7.07 -23.72
CA HIS A 293 -15.24 -7.58 -23.75
C HIS A 293 -14.50 -7.53 -22.40
N ALA A 294 -15.24 -7.69 -21.30
CA ALA A 294 -14.72 -7.75 -19.94
C ALA A 294 -14.34 -9.19 -19.58
N GLN A 295 -13.21 -9.66 -20.13
CA GLN A 295 -12.80 -11.07 -20.06
C GLN A 295 -12.61 -11.57 -18.62
N GLU A 296 -12.00 -10.78 -17.73
CA GLU A 296 -11.78 -11.18 -16.33
C GLU A 296 -13.11 -11.41 -15.60
N LEU A 297 -14.08 -10.51 -15.81
CA LEU A 297 -15.43 -10.65 -15.27
C LEU A 297 -16.17 -11.84 -15.87
N LYS A 298 -16.03 -12.09 -17.18
CA LYS A 298 -16.62 -13.25 -17.87
C LYS A 298 -16.10 -14.55 -17.26
N ASP A 299 -14.79 -14.68 -17.07
CA ASP A 299 -14.16 -15.88 -16.51
C ASP A 299 -14.61 -16.12 -15.06
N HIS A 300 -14.69 -15.06 -14.25
CA HIS A 300 -15.19 -15.15 -12.87
C HIS A 300 -16.68 -15.53 -12.82
N ALA A 301 -17.50 -14.98 -13.73
CA ALA A 301 -18.91 -15.31 -13.80
C ALA A 301 -19.13 -16.77 -14.21
N ILE A 302 -18.37 -17.28 -15.19
CA ILE A 302 -18.39 -18.70 -15.58
C ILE A 302 -17.99 -19.58 -14.40
N GLN A 303 -16.92 -19.21 -13.68
CA GLN A 303 -16.47 -19.96 -12.50
C GLN A 303 -17.57 -20.06 -11.44
N PHE A 304 -18.21 -18.93 -11.10
CA PHE A 304 -19.31 -18.88 -10.14
C PHE A 304 -20.48 -19.79 -10.57
N ILE A 305 -20.86 -19.74 -11.85
CA ILE A 305 -21.92 -20.61 -12.41
C ILE A 305 -21.53 -22.08 -12.29
N CYS A 306 -20.29 -22.44 -12.59
CA CYS A 306 -19.81 -23.82 -12.51
C CYS A 306 -19.88 -24.35 -11.07
N GLU A 307 -19.54 -23.52 -10.08
CA GLU A 307 -19.60 -23.87 -8.65
C GLU A 307 -21.04 -24.03 -8.15
N ASN A 308 -22.00 -23.31 -8.76
CA ASN A 308 -23.40 -23.26 -8.34
C ASN A 308 -24.36 -23.92 -9.36
N ILE A 309 -23.86 -24.73 -10.29
CA ILE A 309 -24.63 -25.19 -11.47
C ILE A 309 -25.96 -25.87 -11.13
N LYS A 310 -26.03 -26.55 -9.97
CA LYS A 310 -27.24 -27.23 -9.48
C LYS A 310 -28.36 -26.25 -9.13
N THR A 311 -28.03 -25.08 -8.59
CA THR A 311 -29.02 -24.07 -8.17
C THR A 311 -29.40 -23.15 -9.33
N MET A 312 -28.60 -23.12 -10.41
CA MET A 312 -28.86 -22.31 -11.61
C MET A 312 -30.20 -22.61 -12.30
N GLN A 313 -30.82 -23.77 -12.05
CA GLN A 313 -32.15 -24.11 -12.58
C GLN A 313 -33.25 -23.13 -12.15
N GLY A 314 -33.09 -22.43 -11.01
CA GLY A 314 -34.02 -21.40 -10.54
C GLY A 314 -33.89 -20.05 -11.24
N THR A 315 -32.88 -19.88 -12.11
CA THR A 315 -32.64 -18.64 -12.87
C THR A 315 -33.18 -18.77 -14.30
N ASN A 316 -33.06 -17.71 -15.12
CA ASN A 316 -33.44 -17.75 -16.55
C ASN A 316 -32.44 -18.53 -17.44
N TRP A 317 -31.99 -19.71 -16.97
CA TRP A 317 -31.01 -20.56 -17.66
C TRP A 317 -31.46 -20.96 -19.06
N LYS A 318 -32.74 -21.29 -19.24
CA LYS A 318 -33.32 -21.63 -20.55
C LYS A 318 -33.24 -20.45 -21.54
N GLY A 319 -33.43 -19.24 -21.04
CA GLY A 319 -33.26 -18.02 -21.84
C GLY A 319 -31.82 -17.85 -22.31
N LEU A 320 -30.83 -18.07 -21.43
CA LEU A 320 -29.42 -18.04 -21.81
C LEU A 320 -29.11 -19.08 -22.90
N CYS A 321 -29.56 -20.32 -22.72
CA CYS A 321 -29.35 -21.39 -23.70
C CYS A 321 -29.88 -21.07 -25.10
N SER A 322 -30.98 -20.31 -25.17
CA SER A 322 -31.61 -19.96 -26.44
C SER A 322 -30.98 -18.72 -27.09
N THR A 323 -30.47 -17.78 -26.29
CA THR A 323 -29.99 -16.48 -26.75
C THR A 323 -28.48 -16.40 -26.94
N HIS A 324 -27.71 -17.15 -26.14
CA HIS A 324 -26.25 -17.11 -26.12
C HIS A 324 -25.68 -18.54 -26.00
N PRO A 325 -25.85 -19.40 -27.02
CA PRO A 325 -25.37 -20.78 -26.98
C PRO A 325 -23.84 -20.88 -26.82
N ASP A 326 -23.08 -19.90 -27.32
CA ASP A 326 -21.62 -19.84 -27.19
C ASP A 326 -21.19 -19.73 -25.73
N LEU A 327 -21.89 -18.92 -24.93
CA LEU A 327 -21.64 -18.81 -23.49
C LEU A 327 -21.94 -20.12 -22.75
N VAL A 328 -22.95 -20.86 -23.20
CA VAL A 328 -23.25 -22.19 -22.64
C VAL A 328 -22.15 -23.19 -23.01
N ALA A 329 -21.61 -23.11 -24.22
CA ALA A 329 -20.47 -23.93 -24.63
C ALA A 329 -19.22 -23.60 -23.79
N ASP A 330 -18.95 -22.32 -23.52
CA ASP A 330 -17.85 -21.88 -22.65
C ASP A 330 -18.00 -22.45 -21.22
N ILE A 331 -19.21 -22.40 -20.65
CA ILE A 331 -19.50 -23.00 -19.34
C ILE A 331 -19.29 -24.51 -19.37
N PHE A 332 -19.78 -25.21 -20.40
CA PHE A 332 -19.63 -26.64 -20.54
C PHE A 332 -18.16 -27.06 -20.68
N ASN A 333 -17.38 -26.33 -21.48
CA ASN A 333 -15.95 -26.53 -21.62
C ASN A 333 -15.20 -26.32 -20.30
N LYS A 334 -15.62 -25.34 -19.47
CA LYS A 334 -15.03 -25.15 -18.14
C LYS A 334 -15.35 -26.30 -17.20
N LEU A 335 -16.55 -26.86 -17.27
CA LEU A 335 -16.96 -28.01 -16.46
C LEU A 335 -16.26 -29.31 -16.86
N SER A 336 -15.98 -29.53 -18.14
CA SER A 336 -15.34 -30.76 -18.64
C SER A 336 -13.85 -30.87 -18.31
N VAL A 337 -13.22 -29.77 -17.91
CA VAL A 337 -11.80 -29.70 -17.49
C VAL A 337 -11.61 -29.97 -15.99
N LYS A 338 -12.70 -30.06 -15.20
CA LYS A 338 -12.68 -30.44 -13.77
C LYS A 338 -12.85 -31.95 -13.58
#